data_AF-A0A6G3ZHC1-F1
#
_entry.id   AF-A0A6G3ZHC1-F1
#
_cell.length_a   1.000
_cell.length_b   1.000
_cell.length_c   1.000
_cell.angle_alpha   90.00
_cell.angle_beta   90.00
_cell.angle_gamma   90.00
#
_symmetry.space_group_name_H-M   'P 1'
#
loop_
_entity.id
_entity.type
_entity.pdbx_description
1 polymer ?
#
loop_
_entity_poly.entity_id
_entity_poly.type
_entity_poly.pdbx_seq_one_letter_code
_entity_poly.pdbx_strand_id
1 'polypeptide(L)'
;MASVDTHLRRIAALADEKLDERSGSSPEDHEYRAALEAMRALGGESAVDRFADDLKRSIRKSETLPQEQSVRSLGRDICEREGYDIPDDSWFAR
;
A
#
# COMPACT_ATOMS: atom_id res chain seq x y z
N MET A 1 0.13 10.94 -13.48
CA MET A 1 -0.21 10.55 -12.10
C MET A 1 -1.35 9.55 -12.18
N ALA A 2 -1.21 8.41 -11.50
CA ALA A 2 -2.15 7.29 -11.62
C ALA A 2 -3.13 7.31 -10.44
N SER A 3 -4.42 7.09 -10.69
CA SER A 3 -5.42 7.05 -9.63
C SER A 3 -5.16 5.90 -8.64
N VAL A 4 -5.72 5.99 -7.43
CA VAL A 4 -5.71 4.89 -6.43
C VAL A 4 -6.18 3.57 -7.07
N ASP A 5 -7.26 3.59 -7.87
CA ASP A 5 -7.75 2.40 -8.56
C ASP A 5 -6.74 1.83 -9.58
N THR A 6 -5.94 2.69 -10.22
CA THR A 6 -4.89 2.24 -11.13
C THR A 6 -3.78 1.52 -10.37
N HIS A 7 -3.42 2.01 -9.18
CA HIS A 7 -2.43 1.36 -8.32
C HIS A 7 -2.94 0.02 -7.78
N LEU A 8 -4.20 -0.03 -7.32
CA LEU A 8 -4.83 -1.27 -6.86
C LEU A 8 -4.82 -2.34 -7.96
N ARG A 9 -5.24 -1.99 -9.18
CA ARG A 9 -5.20 -2.93 -10.32
C ARG A 9 -3.79 -3.42 -10.63
N ARG A 10 -2.78 -2.55 -10.52
CA ARG A 10 -1.37 -2.92 -10.77
C ARG A 10 -0.81 -3.83 -9.68
N ILE A 11 -1.18 -3.60 -8.42
CA ILE A 11 -0.81 -4.46 -7.29
C ILE A 11 -1.48 -5.83 -7.46
N ALA A 12 -2.76 -5.86 -7.80
CA ALA A 12 -3.51 -7.10 -8.07
C ALA A 12 -2.92 -7.89 -9.23
N ALA A 13 -2.65 -7.24 -10.37
CA ALA A 13 -2.03 -7.90 -11.52
C ALA A 13 -0.65 -8.47 -11.20
N LEU A 14 0.16 -7.77 -10.39
CA LEU A 14 1.46 -8.27 -9.95
C LEU A 14 1.32 -9.47 -9.01
N ALA A 15 0.37 -9.43 -8.08
CA ALA A 15 0.09 -10.54 -7.19
C ALA A 15 -0.36 -11.78 -7.99
N ASP A 16 -1.22 -11.60 -8.99
CA ASP A 16 -1.66 -12.69 -9.88
C ASP A 16 -0.53 -13.26 -10.75
N GLU A 17 0.43 -12.43 -11.15
CA GLU A 17 1.61 -12.88 -11.91
C GLU A 17 2.63 -13.63 -11.03
N LYS A 18 2.77 -13.23 -9.76
CA LYS A 18 3.87 -13.69 -8.89
C LYS A 18 3.48 -14.75 -7.87
N LEU A 19 2.21 -14.87 -7.51
CA LEU A 19 1.75 -15.76 -6.45
C LEU A 19 0.96 -16.90 -7.07
N ASP A 20 1.55 -18.11 -7.10
CA ASP A 20 0.90 -19.33 -7.64
C ASP A 20 -0.38 -19.71 -6.86
N GLU A 21 -0.39 -19.46 -5.55
CA GLU A 21 -1.58 -19.53 -4.70
C GLU A 21 -1.76 -18.17 -4.01
N ARG A 22 -2.93 -17.54 -4.16
CA ARG A 22 -3.31 -16.33 -3.40
C ARG A 22 -3.43 -16.68 -1.91
N SER A 23 -2.29 -16.81 -1.23
CA SER A 23 -2.22 -16.93 0.21
C SER A 23 -2.28 -15.53 0.83
N GLY A 24 -3.50 -14.97 0.93
CA GLY A 24 -3.74 -13.66 1.54
C GLY A 24 -5.06 -13.02 1.10
N SER A 25 -5.50 -12.02 1.87
CA SER A 25 -6.58 -11.07 1.52
C SER A 25 -6.40 -10.56 0.09
N SER A 26 -7.47 -10.57 -0.70
CA SER A 26 -7.44 -10.13 -2.09
C SER A 26 -6.96 -8.68 -2.14
N PRO A 27 -6.07 -8.24 -3.05
CA PRO A 27 -5.63 -6.85 -3.11
C PRO A 27 -6.75 -5.85 -3.50
N GLU A 28 -7.91 -6.35 -3.92
CA GLU A 28 -9.17 -5.60 -4.01
C GLU A 28 -9.82 -5.34 -2.65
N ASP A 29 -9.27 -5.90 -1.57
CA ASP A 29 -9.76 -5.75 -0.22
C ASP A 29 -9.58 -4.31 0.26
N HIS A 30 -10.58 -3.90 1.02
CA HIS A 30 -10.80 -2.56 1.54
C HIS A 30 -9.56 -1.94 2.23
N GLU A 31 -8.65 -2.77 2.73
CA GLU A 31 -7.43 -2.38 3.45
C GLU A 31 -6.40 -1.67 2.54
N TYR A 32 -6.13 -2.19 1.33
CA TYR A 32 -5.19 -1.58 0.41
C TYR A 32 -5.71 -0.24 -0.12
N ARG A 33 -7.01 -0.17 -0.41
CA ARG A 33 -7.67 1.08 -0.80
C ARG A 33 -7.58 2.11 0.33
N ALA A 34 -7.97 1.73 1.55
CA ALA A 34 -7.93 2.62 2.71
C ALA A 34 -6.51 3.15 2.97
N ALA A 35 -5.49 2.30 2.85
CA ALA A 35 -4.10 2.70 3.01
C ALA A 35 -3.63 3.68 1.93
N LEU A 36 -3.95 3.44 0.65
CA LEU A 36 -3.60 4.34 -0.45
C LEU A 36 -4.34 5.69 -0.36
N GLU A 37 -5.61 5.68 0.04
CA GLU A 37 -6.39 6.90 0.26
C GLU A 37 -5.87 7.69 1.47
N ALA A 38 -5.53 7.02 2.57
CA ALA A 38 -4.87 7.65 3.71
C ALA A 38 -3.54 8.29 3.29
N MET A 39 -2.71 7.57 2.53
CA MET A 39 -1.44 8.10 2.04
C MET A 39 -1.64 9.33 1.14
N ARG A 40 -2.67 9.31 0.31
CA ARG A 40 -3.07 10.45 -0.53
C ARG A 40 -3.46 11.67 0.31
N ALA A 41 -4.16 11.46 1.42
CA ALA A 41 -4.55 12.54 2.32
C ALA A 41 -3.34 13.17 3.03
N LEU A 42 -2.29 12.40 3.32
CA LEU A 42 -1.09 12.87 4.02
C LEU A 42 -0.08 13.56 3.09
N GLY A 43 0.31 12.87 2.01
CA GLY A 43 1.42 13.28 1.14
C GLY A 43 1.04 13.53 -0.31
N GLY A 44 -0.25 13.49 -0.64
CA GLY A 44 -0.73 13.63 -2.00
C GLY A 44 -0.35 12.46 -2.91
N GLU A 45 -0.53 12.66 -4.22
CA GLU A 45 -0.36 11.64 -5.25
C GLU A 45 1.07 11.08 -5.34
N SER A 46 2.09 11.90 -5.09
CA SER A 46 3.49 11.45 -5.10
C SER A 46 3.78 10.43 -3.98
N ALA A 47 3.12 10.58 -2.82
CA ALA A 47 3.23 9.63 -1.73
C ALA A 47 2.50 8.31 -2.05
N VAL A 48 1.35 8.39 -2.72
CA VAL A 48 0.62 7.21 -3.22
C VAL A 48 1.46 6.41 -4.21
N ASP A 49 2.08 7.10 -5.19
CA ASP A 49 2.93 6.45 -6.20
C ASP A 49 4.09 5.68 -5.53
N ARG A 50 4.77 6.31 -4.56
CA ARG A 50 5.86 5.68 -3.79
C ARG A 50 5.38 4.51 -2.94
N PHE A 51 4.25 4.68 -2.26
CA PHE A 51 3.71 3.62 -1.41
C PHE A 51 3.27 2.40 -2.22
N ALA A 52 2.63 2.63 -3.37
CA ALA A 52 2.29 1.54 -4.30
C ALA A 52 3.54 0.83 -4.82
N ASP A 53 4.63 1.56 -5.12
CA ASP A 53 5.90 0.97 -5.50
C ASP A 53 6.53 0.12 -4.39
N ASP A 54 6.50 0.58 -3.14
CA ASP A 54 7.02 -0.16 -2.00
C ASP A 54 6.19 -1.43 -1.71
N LEU A 55 4.86 -1.37 -1.86
CA LEU A 55 3.99 -2.55 -1.79
C LEU A 55 4.33 -3.58 -2.87
N LYS A 56 4.49 -3.14 -4.13
CA LYS A 56 4.90 -4.03 -5.24
C LYS A 56 6.27 -4.65 -4.99
N ARG A 57 7.22 -3.89 -4.43
CA ARG A 57 8.54 -4.40 -4.04
C ARG A 57 8.43 -5.44 -2.93
N SER A 58 7.57 -5.21 -1.94
CA SER A 58 7.31 -6.18 -0.87
C SER A 58 6.77 -7.50 -1.43
N ILE A 59 5.78 -7.45 -2.32
CA ILE A 59 5.22 -8.66 -2.96
C ILE A 59 6.30 -9.43 -3.72
N ARG A 60 7.14 -8.74 -4.49
CA ARG A 60 8.24 -9.38 -5.23
C ARG A 60 9.30 -10.02 -4.33
N LYS A 61 9.54 -9.45 -3.15
CA LYS A 61 10.59 -9.90 -2.22
C LYS A 61 10.11 -11.05 -1.33
N SER A 62 8.89 -10.93 -0.83
CA SER A 62 8.32 -11.87 0.15
C SER A 62 7.50 -12.97 -0.50
N GLU A 63 7.26 -12.88 -1.82
CA GLU A 63 6.43 -13.81 -2.59
C GLU A 63 5.09 -14.09 -1.90
N THR A 64 4.54 -13.06 -1.25
CA THR A 64 3.29 -13.09 -0.49
C THR A 64 2.67 -11.69 -0.50
N LEU A 65 1.35 -11.62 -0.31
CA LEU A 65 0.65 -10.35 -0.12
C LEU A 65 0.97 -9.77 1.27
N PRO A 66 1.42 -8.50 1.36
CA PRO A 66 1.64 -7.88 2.64
C PRO A 66 0.32 -7.82 3.43
N GLN A 67 0.38 -8.23 4.69
CA GLN A 67 -0.77 -8.16 5.60
C GLN A 67 -0.96 -6.72 6.10
N GLU A 68 -2.13 -6.43 6.68
CA GLU A 68 -2.49 -5.11 7.20
C GLU A 68 -1.35 -4.45 8.01
N GLN A 69 -0.74 -5.18 8.95
CA GLN A 69 0.33 -4.65 9.79
C GLN A 69 1.58 -4.27 8.98
N SER A 70 1.94 -5.06 7.96
CA SER A 70 3.05 -4.75 7.05
C SER A 70 2.74 -3.54 6.17
N VAL A 71 1.50 -3.43 5.67
CA VAL A 71 1.03 -2.28 4.90
C VAL A 71 1.08 -1.00 5.76
N ARG A 72 0.67 -1.07 7.03
CA ARG A 72 0.80 0.04 7.99
C ARG A 72 2.24 0.44 8.23
N SER A 73 3.12 -0.54 8.49
CA SER A 73 4.55 -0.28 8.73
C SER A 73 5.18 0.44 7.54
N LEU A 74 4.95 -0.05 6.32
CA LEU A 74 5.46 0.57 5.10
C LEU A 74 4.95 2.01 4.93
N GLY A 75 3.67 2.26 5.26
CA GLY A 75 3.12 3.60 5.19
C GLY A 75 3.72 4.56 6.22
N ARG A 76 3.94 4.08 7.46
CA ARG A 76 4.62 4.85 8.52
C ARG A 76 6.05 5.21 8.11
N ASP A 77 6.79 4.25 7.56
CA ASP A 77 8.17 4.47 7.11
C ASP A 77 8.25 5.57 6.03
N ILE A 78 7.26 5.62 5.13
CA ILE A 78 7.17 6.69 4.12
C ILE A 78 6.85 8.03 4.76
N CYS A 79 5.90 8.07 5.69
CA CYS A 79 5.54 9.30 6.38
C CYS A 79 6.71 9.85 7.18
N GLU A 80 7.43 9.02 7.93
CA GLU A 80 8.62 9.42 8.68
C GLU A 80 9.73 9.93 7.74
N ARG A 81 10.02 9.20 6.66
CA ARG A 81 11.07 9.57 5.69
C ARG A 81 10.80 10.90 4.98
N GLU A 82 9.55 11.17 4.66
CA GLU A 82 9.14 12.37 3.92
C GLU A 82 8.70 13.53 4.84
N GLY A 83 8.65 13.31 6.16
CA GLY A 83 8.22 14.30 7.14
C GLY A 83 6.72 14.57 7.13
N TYR A 84 5.89 13.60 6.77
CA TYR A 84 4.43 13.69 6.88
C TYR A 84 3.99 13.37 8.31
N ASP A 85 3.25 14.30 8.91
CA ASP A 85 2.58 14.05 10.18
C ASP A 85 1.46 13.02 9.99
N ILE A 86 1.39 12.03 10.88
CA ILE A 86 0.33 11.00 10.88
C ILE A 86 -0.69 11.38 11.96
N PRO A 87 -1.91 11.80 11.60
CA PRO A 87 -2.99 12.04 12.55
C PRO A 87 -3.38 10.79 13.32
N ASP A 88 -3.80 10.92 14.59
CA ASP A 88 -4.22 9.80 15.44
C ASP A 88 -5.45 9.03 14.91
N ASP A 89 -6.26 9.66 14.06
CA ASP A 89 -7.41 9.06 13.39
C ASP A 89 -7.08 8.44 12.03
N SER A 90 -5.82 8.57 11.57
CA SER A 90 -5.35 7.99 10.31
C SER A 90 -5.36 6.46 10.36
N TRP A 91 -5.55 5.84 9.20
CA TRP A 91 -5.39 4.40 9.04
C TRP A 91 -4.01 3.91 9.48
N PHE A 92 -2.98 4.76 9.34
CA PHE A 92 -1.63 4.46 9.79
C PHE A 92 -1.42 4.62 11.30
N ALA A 93 -2.31 5.29 12.04
CA ALA A 93 -2.20 5.43 13.49
C ALA A 93 -2.87 4.28 14.28
N ARG A 94 -3.77 3.54 13.64
CA ARG A 94 -4.43 2.35 14.19
C ARG A 94 -3.50 1.15 14.29
#